data_AF-A9L401-F1
#
_entry.id   AF-A9L401-F1
#
_cell.length_a   1.000
_cell.length_b   1.000
_cell.length_c   1.000
_cell.angle_alpha   90.00
_cell.angle_beta   90.00
_cell.angle_gamma   90.00
#
_symmetry.space_group_name_H-M   'P 1'
#
loop_
_entity.id
_entity.type
_entity.pdbx_description
1 polymer ?
#
loop_
_entity_poly.entity_id
_entity_poly.type
_entity_poly.pdbx_seq_one_letter_code
_entity_poly.pdbx_strand_id
1 'polypeptide(L)'
;MPHTKVIEQLKENLQIAYRQAIDADAKLDELKKAGHGNFTSIFTAEQGFIASSNRFLPYVQELVDDLTRMEEYEALDPKELETYVRQLGALLQTLQAFKTQS
;
A
#
# COMPACT_ATOMS: atom_id res chain seq x y z
N MET A 1 26.04 3.33 -3.77
CA MET A 1 25.92 3.09 -2.32
C MET A 1 25.15 1.78 -2.11
N PRO A 2 25.36 1.02 -1.03
CA PRO A 2 24.74 -0.30 -0.84
C PRO A 2 23.20 -0.28 -0.70
N HIS A 3 22.59 0.87 -0.40
CA HIS A 3 21.15 1.01 -0.21
C HIS A 3 20.33 1.24 -1.49
N THR A 4 20.99 1.60 -2.61
CA THR A 4 20.31 1.94 -3.87
C THR A 4 19.42 0.80 -4.39
N LYS A 5 19.89 -0.45 -4.30
CA LYS A 5 19.13 -1.62 -4.76
C LYS A 5 17.87 -1.90 -3.94
N VAL A 6 17.88 -1.58 -2.64
CA VAL A 6 16.71 -1.81 -1.77
C VAL A 6 15.61 -0.83 -2.14
N ILE A 7 15.94 0.45 -2.29
CA ILE A 7 14.97 1.48 -2.68
C ILE A 7 14.40 1.23 -4.08
N GLU A 8 15.25 0.84 -5.05
CA GLU A 8 14.79 0.44 -6.39
C GLU A 8 13.76 -0.71 -6.32
N GLN A 9 14.04 -1.76 -5.54
CA GLN A 9 13.10 -2.87 -5.40
C GLN A 9 11.78 -2.45 -4.73
N LEU A 10 11.84 -1.57 -3.73
CA LEU A 10 10.65 -1.02 -3.08
C LEU A 10 9.80 -0.20 -4.05
N LYS A 11 10.44 0.57 -4.93
CA LYS A 11 9.79 1.36 -5.97
C LYS A 11 9.08 0.48 -6.99
N GLU A 12 9.74 -0.58 -7.46
CA GLU A 12 9.13 -1.57 -8.36
C GLU A 12 7.91 -2.24 -7.72
N ASN A 13 8.03 -2.66 -6.46
CA ASN A 13 6.94 -3.28 -5.72
C ASN A 13 5.77 -2.30 -5.51
N LEU A 14 6.05 -1.02 -5.24
CA LEU A 14 5.03 0.01 -5.11
C LEU A 14 4.31 0.27 -6.45
N GLN A 15 5.01 0.26 -7.58
CA GLN A 15 4.39 0.36 -8.91
C GLN A 15 3.47 -0.82 -9.23
N ILE A 16 3.82 -2.02 -8.75
CA ILE A 16 2.94 -3.20 -8.85
C ILE A 16 1.71 -3.01 -7.98
N ALA A 17 1.89 -2.60 -6.72
CA ALA A 17 0.79 -2.33 -5.78
C ALA A 17 -0.17 -1.27 -6.32
N TYR A 18 0.35 -0.19 -6.91
CA TYR A 18 -0.46 0.88 -7.51
C TYR A 18 -1.39 0.37 -8.61
N ARG A 19 -0.88 -0.41 -9.57
CA ARG A 19 -1.71 -0.98 -10.64
C ARG A 19 -2.78 -1.91 -10.08
N GLN A 20 -2.41 -2.78 -9.14
CA GLN A 20 -3.34 -3.69 -8.50
C GLN A 20 -4.41 -2.96 -7.66
N ALA A 21 -4.05 -1.85 -7.03
CA ALA A 21 -4.97 -1.03 -6.25
C ALA A 21 -6.06 -0.38 -7.11
N ILE A 22 -5.72 0.06 -8.33
CA ILE A 22 -6.72 0.59 -9.28
C ILE A 22 -7.76 -0.47 -9.62
N ASP A 23 -7.31 -1.68 -9.99
CA ASP A 23 -8.19 -2.79 -10.31
C ASP A 23 -9.05 -3.19 -9.10
N ALA A 24 -8.45 -3.22 -7.91
CA ALA A 24 -9.14 -3.58 -6.68
C ALA A 24 -10.20 -2.54 -6.28
N ASP A 25 -9.91 -1.25 -6.43
CA ASP A 25 -10.85 -0.18 -6.15
C ASP A 25 -12.04 -0.18 -7.11
N ALA A 26 -11.81 -0.47 -8.39
CA ALA A 26 -12.89 -0.65 -9.37
C ALA A 26 -13.81 -1.83 -8.99
N LYS A 27 -13.24 -2.96 -8.56
CA LYS A 27 -14.00 -4.12 -8.10
C LYS A 27 -14.78 -3.82 -6.80
N LEU A 28 -14.22 -3.04 -5.88
CA LEU A 28 -14.93 -2.57 -4.68
C LEU A 28 -16.15 -1.70 -5.05
N ASP A 29 -16.07 -0.90 -6.12
CA ASP A 29 -17.24 -0.18 -6.63
C ASP A 29 -18.35 -1.11 -7.13
N GLU A 30 -17.99 -2.19 -7.80
CA GLU A 30 -18.94 -3.21 -8.27
C GLU A 30 -19.62 -3.92 -7.10
N LEU A 31 -18.84 -4.35 -6.09
CA LEU A 31 -19.36 -5.02 -4.89
C LEU A 31 -20.30 -4.11 -4.09
N LYS A 32 -19.94 -2.84 -3.93
CA LYS A 32 -20.78 -1.84 -3.27
C LYS A 32 -22.11 -1.63 -4.00
N LYS A 33 -22.08 -1.57 -5.35
CA LYS A 33 -23.30 -1.47 -6.18
C LYS A 33 -24.18 -2.72 -6.07
N ALA A 34 -23.58 -3.90 -5.91
CA ALA A 34 -24.29 -5.16 -5.71
C ALA A 34 -24.90 -5.32 -4.30
N GLY A 35 -24.79 -4.30 -3.43
CA GLY A 35 -25.31 -4.34 -2.07
C GLY A 35 -24.43 -5.13 -1.08
N HIS A 36 -23.26 -5.56 -1.51
CA HIS A 36 -22.28 -6.26 -0.68
C HIS A 36 -21.25 -5.26 -0.13
N GLY A 37 -21.50 -4.73 1.08
CA GLY A 37 -20.42 -4.21 1.93
C GLY A 37 -20.60 -2.81 2.52
N ASN A 38 -20.58 -2.75 3.85
CA ASN A 38 -20.35 -1.52 4.63
C ASN A 38 -18.87 -1.44 5.03
N PHE A 39 -17.96 -1.44 4.06
CA PHE A 39 -16.53 -1.34 4.34
C PHE A 39 -16.21 0.08 4.81
N THR A 40 -15.68 0.18 6.04
CA THR A 40 -15.29 1.45 6.69
C THR A 40 -13.82 1.76 6.46
N SER A 41 -12.93 0.76 6.62
CA SER A 41 -11.52 0.84 6.23
C SER A 41 -10.99 -0.52 5.77
N ILE A 42 -10.01 -0.51 4.87
CA ILE A 42 -9.29 -1.73 4.43
C ILE A 42 -8.28 -2.16 5.48
N PHE A 43 -7.52 -1.21 6.03
CA PHE A 43 -6.53 -1.47 7.06
C PHE A 43 -6.98 -0.90 8.41
N THR A 44 -6.52 -1.51 9.50
CA THR A 44 -6.66 -0.99 10.86
C THR A 44 -5.48 -0.09 11.21
N ALA A 45 -5.65 0.80 12.19
CA ALA A 45 -4.56 1.66 12.68
C ALA A 45 -3.35 0.85 13.19
N GLU A 46 -3.55 -0.40 13.61
CA GLU A 46 -2.48 -1.30 14.07
C GLU A 46 -1.52 -1.71 12.95
N GLN A 47 -1.96 -1.63 11.68
CA GLN A 47 -1.13 -1.96 10.52
C GLN A 47 -0.20 -0.81 10.12
N GLY A 48 -0.23 0.30 10.87
CA GLY A 48 0.71 1.40 10.76
C GLY A 48 0.35 2.44 9.71
N PHE A 49 -0.79 2.32 9.04
CA PHE A 49 -1.28 3.34 8.10
C PHE A 49 -1.94 4.50 8.85
N ILE A 50 -1.71 5.71 8.37
CA ILE A 50 -2.40 6.93 8.82
C ILE A 50 -3.73 7.08 8.08
N ALA A 51 -3.77 6.71 6.79
CA ALA A 51 -4.98 6.72 6.00
C ALA A 51 -6.04 5.78 6.59
N SER A 52 -7.29 6.23 6.56
CA SER A 52 -8.46 5.41 6.91
C SER A 52 -9.45 5.49 5.75
N SER A 53 -9.33 4.54 4.82
CA SER A 53 -10.16 4.48 3.63
C SER A 53 -10.66 3.07 3.34
N ASN A 54 -11.84 2.95 2.75
CA ASN A 54 -12.33 1.70 2.18
C ASN A 54 -11.82 1.47 0.75
N ARG A 55 -10.80 2.22 0.31
CA ARG A 55 -10.11 2.12 -0.98
C ARG A 55 -8.63 1.84 -0.78
N PHE A 56 -8.02 1.13 -1.71
CA PHE A 56 -6.60 0.80 -1.70
C PHE A 56 -5.73 2.00 -2.08
N LEU A 57 -6.18 2.84 -3.01
CA LEU A 57 -5.38 3.96 -3.52
C LEU A 57 -4.87 4.93 -2.44
N PRO A 58 -5.64 5.32 -1.40
CA PRO A 58 -5.12 6.17 -0.32
C PRO A 58 -3.92 5.59 0.43
N TYR A 59 -3.87 4.26 0.62
CA TYR A 59 -2.74 3.60 1.26
C TYR A 59 -1.53 3.51 0.34
N VAL A 60 -1.75 3.38 -0.98
CA VAL A 60 -0.68 3.47 -1.97
C VAL A 60 -0.09 4.88 -1.99
N GLN A 61 -0.94 5.92 -1.94
CA GLN A 61 -0.49 7.31 -1.92
C GLN A 61 0.39 7.60 -0.70
N GLU A 62 -0.02 7.13 0.48
CA GLU A 62 0.79 7.25 1.71
C GLU A 62 2.18 6.63 1.52
N LEU A 63 2.28 5.43 0.91
CA LEU A 63 3.56 4.81 0.60
C LEU A 63 4.36 5.56 -0.46
N VAL A 64 3.72 6.18 -1.46
CA VAL A 64 4.43 7.04 -2.44
C VAL A 64 5.06 8.24 -1.73
N ASP A 65 4.32 8.89 -0.84
CA ASP A 65 4.79 10.05 -0.10
C ASP A 65 5.93 9.66 0.85
N ASP A 66 5.80 8.53 1.56
CA ASP A 66 6.84 8.00 2.44
C ASP A 66 8.10 7.60 1.69
N LEU A 67 7.98 6.92 0.54
CA LEU A 67 9.13 6.53 -0.28
C LEU A 67 9.87 7.77 -0.82
N THR A 68 9.12 8.78 -1.26
CA THR A 68 9.69 10.05 -1.75
C THR A 68 10.47 10.74 -0.63
N ARG A 69 9.89 10.82 0.58
CA ARG A 69 10.57 11.37 1.76
C ARG A 69 11.85 10.59 2.11
N MET A 70 11.79 9.25 2.05
CA MET A 70 12.96 8.40 2.30
C MET A 70 14.07 8.58 1.24
N GLU A 71 13.71 8.87 -0.02
CA GLU A 71 14.66 9.17 -1.10
C GLU A 71 15.38 10.53 -0.90
N GLU A 72 14.80 11.47 -0.15
CA GLU A 72 15.38 12.79 0.11
C GLU A 72 16.50 12.79 1.18
N TYR A 73 16.53 11.79 2.06
CA TYR A 73 17.52 11.70 3.14
C TYR A 73 18.83 11.05 2.67
N GLU A 74 19.96 11.58 3.15
CA GLU A 74 21.31 11.05 2.84
C GLU A 74 21.54 9.65 3.43
N ALA A 75 20.85 9.32 4.52
CA ALA A 75 20.86 8.01 5.16
C ALA A 75 19.42 7.57 5.49
N LEU A 76 19.11 6.32 5.18
CA LEU A 76 17.82 5.71 5.53
C LEU A 76 17.78 5.36 7.02
N ASP A 77 16.75 5.82 7.73
CA ASP A 77 16.46 5.37 9.08
C ASP A 77 15.99 3.89 9.03
N PRO A 78 16.66 2.95 9.71
CA PRO A 78 16.24 1.55 9.76
C PRO A 78 14.81 1.34 10.25
N LYS A 79 14.31 2.18 11.16
CA LYS A 79 12.96 2.07 11.71
C LYS A 79 11.90 2.54 10.73
N GLU A 80 12.19 3.61 9.97
CA GLU A 80 11.32 4.06 8.87
C GLU A 80 11.27 3.00 7.77
N LEU A 81 12.41 2.44 7.41
CA LEU A 81 12.48 1.35 6.43
C LEU A 81 11.71 0.10 6.88
N GLU A 82 11.82 -0.30 8.15
CA GLU A 82 11.06 -1.44 8.69
C GLU A 82 9.55 -1.18 8.60
N THR A 83 9.12 0.02 8.99
CA THR A 83 7.72 0.45 8.93
C THR A 83 7.20 0.38 7.50
N TYR A 84 7.94 0.97 6.56
CA TYR A 84 7.59 1.01 5.16
C TYR A 84 7.46 -0.39 4.55
N VAL A 85 8.45 -1.27 4.80
CA VAL A 85 8.45 -2.65 4.29
C VAL A 85 7.24 -3.43 4.83
N ARG A 86 6.89 -3.22 6.11
CA ARG A 86 5.73 -3.85 6.74
C ARG A 86 4.42 -3.39 6.10
N GLN A 87 4.24 -2.09 5.92
CA GLN A 87 3.04 -1.52 5.29
C GLN A 87 2.90 -1.97 3.83
N LEU A 88 3.98 -1.91 3.04
CA LEU A 88 3.98 -2.37 1.65
C LEU A 88 3.68 -3.87 1.55
N GLY A 89 4.25 -4.68 2.45
CA GLY A 89 3.97 -6.11 2.54
C GLY A 89 2.50 -6.40 2.86
N ALA A 90 1.93 -5.70 3.84
CA ALA A 90 0.51 -5.82 4.19
C ALA A 90 -0.40 -5.41 3.02
N LEU A 91 -0.04 -4.35 2.30
CA LEU A 91 -0.76 -3.89 1.12
C LEU A 91 -0.78 -4.94 0.01
N LEU A 92 0.39 -5.45 -0.37
CA LEU A 92 0.52 -6.47 -1.42
C LEU A 92 -0.22 -7.77 -1.05
N GLN A 93 -0.12 -8.22 0.19
CA GLN A 93 -0.83 -9.41 0.66
C GLN A 93 -2.36 -9.22 0.61
N THR A 94 -2.83 -8.04 1.00
CA THR A 94 -4.27 -7.73 1.00
C THR A 94 -4.81 -7.61 -0.42
N LEU A 95 -4.07 -6.97 -1.33
CA LEU A 95 -4.40 -6.91 -2.76
C LEU A 95 -4.46 -8.31 -3.38
N GLN A 96 -3.49 -9.17 -3.05
CA GLN A 96 -3.48 -10.55 -3.52
C GLN A 96 -4.67 -11.34 -2.98
N ALA A 97 -4.94 -11.25 -1.67
CA ALA A 97 -6.06 -11.93 -1.03
C ALA A 97 -7.41 -11.46 -1.61
N PHE A 98 -7.55 -10.15 -1.85
CA PHE A 98 -8.74 -9.57 -2.47
C PHE A 98 -8.92 -10.11 -3.89
N LYS A 99 -7.86 -10.10 -4.72
CA LYS A 99 -7.89 -10.64 -6.08
C LYS A 99 -8.25 -12.13 -6.15
N THR A 100 -7.81 -12.94 -5.19
CA THR A 100 -8.12 -14.38 -5.16
C THR A 100 -9.55 -14.67 -4.70
N GLN A 101 -10.16 -13.79 -3.91
CA GLN A 101 -11.49 -13.99 -3.32
C GLN A 101 -12.62 -13.28 -4.08
N SER A 102 -12.30 -12.35 -5.00
CA SER A 102 -13.24 -11.50 -5.75
C SER A 102 -13.46 -11.95 -7.20
#